data_AF-A0A814EC39-F1
#
_entry.id   AF-A0A814EC39-F1
#
_cell.length_a   1.000
_cell.length_b   1.000
_cell.length_c   1.000
_cell.angle_alpha   90.00
_cell.angle_beta   90.00
_cell.angle_gamma   90.00
#
_symmetry.space_group_name_H-M   'P 1'
#
loop_
_entity.id
_entity.type
_entity.pdbx_description
1 polymer ?
#
loop_
_entity_poly.entity_id
_entity_poly.type
_entity_poly.pdbx_seq_one_letter_code
_entity_poly.pdbx_strand_id
1 'polypeptide(L)'
;IKYPSWKYLLNVANTELPLKTNSELVKILTIYRGYNDIEGRWKSKNKDRTEYVWQIIDKPEGDNKQVAQLRRTNEKKTPPPGNVEIVKGSAYGAFSRAFIEFVQTSPVAKELLDWSRDTYSPDEHYWATLNYNTHLHSPGGYKAKSDPTNWTARFVNWGEQNCYGRIIRGICVFGMFDLPILLNRHELFANKFHLNADPIAYQCLEELILNKSKLDLPLNDAIYYRQMPFLLPS
;
A
#
# COMPACT_ATOMS: atom_id res chain seq x y z
N ILE A 1 23.31 -9.69 -15.85
CA ILE A 1 22.51 -10.23 -14.72
C ILE A 1 21.12 -10.54 -15.27
N LYS A 2 20.72 -11.82 -15.31
CA LYS A 2 19.38 -12.22 -15.77
C LYS A 2 18.46 -12.17 -14.54
N TYR A 3 17.58 -11.18 -14.46
CA TYR A 3 16.67 -11.07 -13.32
C TYR A 3 15.76 -12.31 -13.23
N PRO A 4 15.50 -12.84 -12.01
CA PRO A 4 14.61 -13.98 -11.83
C PRO A 4 13.20 -13.71 -12.38
N SER A 5 12.48 -14.76 -12.76
CA SER A 5 11.13 -14.67 -13.36
C SER A 5 10.03 -14.37 -12.33
N TRP A 6 10.19 -13.31 -11.54
CA TRP A 6 9.19 -12.88 -10.56
C TRP A 6 7.89 -12.41 -11.24
N LYS A 7 6.77 -12.46 -10.50
CA LYS A 7 5.42 -12.16 -11.02
C LYS A 7 4.79 -10.91 -10.41
N TYR A 8 5.04 -10.71 -9.13
CA TYR A 8 4.54 -9.57 -8.37
C TYR A 8 5.64 -9.01 -7.47
N LEU A 9 5.63 -7.70 -7.30
CA LEU A 9 6.37 -6.98 -6.26
C LEU A 9 5.38 -6.64 -5.14
N LEU A 10 5.77 -6.95 -3.90
CA LEU A 10 5.05 -6.56 -2.68
C LEU A 10 6.01 -5.69 -1.87
N ASN A 11 5.69 -4.41 -1.67
CA ASN A 11 6.53 -3.54 -0.84
C ASN A 11 6.09 -3.63 0.62
N VAL A 12 7.03 -3.81 1.54
CA VAL A 12 6.75 -3.99 2.96
C VAL A 12 7.55 -3.00 3.79
N ALA A 13 6.94 -2.49 4.85
CA ALA A 13 7.66 -1.71 5.86
C ALA A 13 8.18 -2.62 6.99
N ASN A 14 9.20 -2.14 7.72
CA ASN A 14 9.79 -2.84 8.87
C ASN A 14 8.81 -3.13 10.01
N THR A 15 7.66 -2.47 10.02
CA THR A 15 6.61 -2.60 11.04
C THR A 15 5.45 -3.47 10.57
N GLU A 16 5.59 -4.15 9.43
CA GLU A 16 4.57 -5.04 8.89
C GLU A 16 4.92 -6.51 9.13
N LEU A 17 3.89 -7.31 9.40
CA LEU A 17 3.99 -8.76 9.43
C LEU A 17 2.98 -9.39 8.46
N PRO A 18 3.33 -10.54 7.85
CA PRO A 18 2.40 -11.26 6.97
C PRO A 18 1.23 -11.84 7.78
N LEU A 19 0.04 -11.79 7.18
CA LEU A 19 -1.16 -12.50 7.66
C LEU A 19 -1.44 -13.78 6.85
N LYS A 20 -0.59 -14.07 5.87
CA LYS A 20 -0.70 -15.18 4.93
C LYS A 20 0.66 -15.84 4.79
N THR A 21 0.66 -17.16 4.71
CA THR A 21 1.87 -17.94 4.38
C THR A 21 2.30 -17.67 2.94
N ASN A 22 3.55 -17.99 2.59
CA ASN A 22 4.01 -17.87 1.20
C ASN A 22 3.15 -18.69 0.21
N SER A 23 2.71 -19.89 0.59
CA SER A 23 1.82 -20.72 -0.23
C SER A 23 0.48 -20.02 -0.49
N GLU A 24 -0.11 -19.41 0.54
CA GLU A 24 -1.33 -18.61 0.39
C GLU A 24 -1.11 -17.38 -0.48
N LEU A 25 0.00 -16.64 -0.29
CA LEU A 25 0.33 -15.49 -1.13
C LEU A 25 0.43 -15.91 -2.61
N VAL A 26 1.09 -17.02 -2.93
CA VAL A 26 1.17 -17.53 -4.31
C VAL A 26 -0.22 -17.86 -4.86
N LYS A 27 -1.07 -18.55 -4.08
CA LYS A 27 -2.45 -18.89 -4.48
C LYS A 27 -3.28 -17.61 -4.73
N ILE A 28 -3.19 -16.62 -3.85
CA ILE A 28 -3.92 -15.34 -3.97
C ILE A 28 -3.43 -14.53 -5.18
N LEU A 29 -2.11 -14.34 -5.33
CA LEU A 29 -1.54 -13.57 -6.44
C LEU A 29 -1.77 -14.26 -7.81
N THR A 30 -1.94 -15.59 -7.82
CA THR A 30 -2.37 -16.31 -9.02
C THR A 30 -3.81 -15.96 -9.40
N ILE A 31 -4.71 -15.79 -8.42
CA ILE A 31 -6.10 -15.34 -8.66
C ILE A 31 -6.13 -13.93 -9.25
N TYR A 32 -5.17 -13.07 -8.87
CA TYR A 32 -5.09 -11.69 -9.37
C TYR A 32 -4.79 -11.61 -10.87
N ARG A 33 -4.28 -12.67 -11.51
CA ARG A 33 -4.17 -12.78 -12.99
C ARG A 33 -3.49 -11.56 -13.66
N GLY A 34 -2.48 -10.99 -13.02
CA GLY A 34 -1.72 -9.84 -13.53
C GLY A 34 -2.33 -8.47 -13.22
N TYR A 35 -3.49 -8.40 -12.54
CA TYR A 35 -4.02 -7.15 -12.00
C TYR A 35 -3.26 -6.71 -10.75
N ASN A 36 -3.23 -5.39 -10.52
CA ASN A 36 -2.61 -4.80 -9.34
C ASN A 36 -3.64 -4.65 -8.22
N ASP A 37 -3.18 -4.80 -6.96
CA ASP A 37 -3.95 -4.47 -5.76
C ASP A 37 -3.32 -3.25 -5.09
N ILE A 38 -3.79 -2.06 -5.48
CA ILE A 38 -3.28 -0.76 -5.05
C ILE A 38 -4.47 0.06 -4.56
N GLU A 39 -4.41 0.60 -3.33
CA GLU A 39 -5.47 1.47 -2.82
C GLU A 39 -5.64 2.72 -3.70
N GLY A 40 -6.88 3.09 -4.01
CA GLY A 40 -7.19 4.28 -4.82
C GLY A 40 -8.56 4.86 -4.54
N ARG A 41 -8.62 6.17 -4.25
CA ARG A 41 -9.85 6.91 -4.02
C ARG A 41 -9.82 8.23 -4.79
N TRP A 42 -10.66 8.38 -5.80
CA TRP A 42 -10.77 9.58 -6.62
C TRP A 42 -11.41 10.75 -5.87
N LYS A 43 -12.40 10.47 -5.02
CA LYS A 43 -13.19 11.51 -4.34
C LYS A 43 -12.49 12.14 -3.14
N SER A 44 -11.21 11.88 -2.93
CA SER A 44 -10.50 12.38 -1.75
C SER A 44 -10.27 13.89 -1.80
N LYS A 45 -10.33 14.54 -0.63
CA LYS A 45 -10.21 16.01 -0.48
C LYS A 45 -8.78 16.52 -0.28
N ASN A 46 -7.76 15.65 -0.33
CA ASN A 46 -6.36 16.01 0.01
C ASN A 46 -5.61 16.76 -1.11
N LYS A 47 -6.28 17.68 -1.81
CA LYS A 47 -5.69 18.41 -2.95
C LYS A 47 -4.47 19.23 -2.55
N ASP A 48 -4.47 19.82 -1.36
CA ASP A 48 -3.37 20.61 -0.80
C ASP A 48 -2.00 19.92 -0.81
N ARG A 49 -1.96 18.58 -0.75
CA ARG A 49 -0.71 17.81 -0.80
C ARG A 49 -0.01 17.87 -2.14
N THR A 50 -0.76 18.18 -3.20
CA THR A 50 -0.32 18.11 -4.60
C THR A 50 -0.52 19.42 -5.37
N GLU A 51 -1.28 20.37 -4.82
CA GLU A 51 -1.51 21.69 -5.45
C GLU A 51 -0.32 22.65 -5.27
N TYR A 52 0.49 22.47 -4.23
CA TYR A 52 1.59 23.38 -3.88
C TYR A 52 2.92 22.64 -3.78
N VAL A 53 4.02 23.37 -3.99
CA VAL A 53 5.39 22.89 -3.80
C VAL A 53 5.68 22.73 -2.31
N TRP A 54 6.30 21.63 -1.93
CA TRP A 54 6.77 21.31 -0.59
C TRP A 54 8.29 21.23 -0.56
N GLN A 55 8.89 21.89 0.43
CA GLN A 55 10.33 21.93 0.61
C GLN A 55 10.73 21.34 1.95
N ILE A 56 11.89 20.70 1.97
CA ILE A 56 12.54 20.29 3.21
C ILE A 56 13.16 21.53 3.84
N ILE A 57 12.82 21.80 5.10
CA ILE A 57 13.46 22.83 5.90
C ILE A 57 14.09 22.19 7.14
N ASP A 58 15.27 22.67 7.49
CA ASP A 58 15.95 22.23 8.71
C ASP A 58 15.17 22.69 9.93
N LYS A 59 15.10 21.81 10.94
CA LYS A 59 14.58 22.18 12.25
C LYS A 59 15.71 22.79 13.09
N PRO A 60 15.44 23.83 13.90
CA PRO A 60 16.41 24.29 14.89
C PRO A 60 16.82 23.13 15.80
N GLU A 61 18.11 23.04 16.12
CA GLU A 61 18.64 22.04 17.02
C GLU A 61 17.99 22.19 18.41
N GLY A 62 17.12 21.24 18.75
CA GLY A 62 16.44 21.11 20.04
C GLY A 62 16.07 19.65 20.23
N ASP A 63 15.74 19.24 21.46
CA ASP A 63 15.58 17.84 21.94
C ASP A 63 14.72 16.88 21.08
N ASN A 64 14.09 17.36 20.00
CA ASN A 64 13.42 16.54 19.01
C ASN A 64 14.40 15.96 17.99
N LYS A 65 14.53 14.63 17.98
CA LYS A 65 15.32 13.79 17.05
C LYS A 65 15.03 13.96 15.53
N GLN A 66 14.29 14.97 15.10
CA GLN A 66 13.99 15.24 13.68
C GLN A 66 14.82 16.41 13.17
N VAL A 67 15.77 16.12 12.29
CA VAL A 67 16.67 17.09 11.66
C VAL A 67 16.00 17.96 10.59
N ALA A 68 14.88 17.51 10.01
CA ALA A 68 14.21 18.20 8.92
C ALA A 68 12.68 18.02 8.97
N GLN A 69 11.95 18.95 8.35
CA GLN A 69 10.49 18.86 8.13
C GLN A 69 10.09 19.34 6.74
N LEU A 70 9.00 18.77 6.23
CA LEU A 70 8.36 19.28 5.01
C LEU A 70 7.51 20.51 5.35
N ARG A 71 7.71 21.59 4.61
CA ARG A 71 6.90 22.81 4.68
C ARG A 71 6.27 23.10 3.32
N ARG A 72 4.95 23.31 3.33
CA ARG A 72 4.22 23.80 2.16
C ARG A 72 4.65 25.22 1.86
N THR A 73 4.98 25.50 0.60
CA THR A 73 5.23 26.85 0.10
C THR A 73 3.92 27.48 -0.41
N ASN A 74 3.97 28.73 -0.86
CA ASN A 74 2.85 29.38 -1.56
C ASN A 74 2.93 29.21 -3.09
N GLU A 75 3.95 28.50 -3.60
CA GLU A 75 4.13 28.24 -5.02
C GLU A 75 3.18 27.13 -5.46
N LYS A 76 2.32 27.43 -6.44
CA LYS A 76 1.42 26.45 -7.04
C LYS A 76 2.17 25.57 -8.03
N LYS A 77 1.88 24.27 -7.99
CA LYS A 77 2.42 23.32 -8.96
C LYS A 77 1.74 23.48 -10.32
N THR A 78 2.48 23.12 -11.36
CA THR A 78 1.92 22.91 -12.69
C THR A 78 0.94 21.72 -12.67
N PRO A 79 -0.01 21.64 -13.63
CA PRO A 79 -0.84 20.45 -13.79
C PRO A 79 0.02 19.18 -13.94
N PRO A 80 -0.44 18.02 -13.44
CA PRO A 80 0.32 16.78 -13.57
C PRO A 80 0.47 16.36 -15.04
N PRO A 81 1.60 15.75 -15.41
CA PRO A 81 1.86 15.34 -16.79
C PRO A 81 0.92 14.21 -17.24
N GLY A 82 0.77 14.04 -18.56
CA GLY A 82 -0.04 12.96 -19.13
C GLY A 82 -1.55 13.11 -18.95
N ASN A 83 -2.04 14.31 -18.62
CA ASN A 83 -3.45 14.61 -18.39
C ASN A 83 -4.10 13.64 -17.39
N VAL A 84 -3.36 13.32 -16.31
CA VAL A 84 -3.82 12.40 -15.27
C VAL A 84 -4.63 13.13 -14.21
N GLU A 85 -5.62 12.46 -13.66
CA GLU A 85 -6.25 12.87 -12.41
C GLU A 85 -5.47 12.26 -11.25
N ILE A 86 -5.05 13.09 -10.28
CA ILE A 86 -4.38 12.60 -9.08
C ILE A 86 -5.36 11.77 -8.25
N VAL A 87 -4.98 10.53 -7.97
CA VAL A 87 -5.77 9.59 -7.16
C VAL A 87 -5.08 9.38 -5.82
N LYS A 88 -5.80 9.56 -4.71
CA LYS A 88 -5.27 9.24 -3.38
C LYS A 88 -5.16 7.72 -3.25
N GLY A 89 -4.04 7.23 -2.74
CA GLY A 89 -3.83 5.82 -2.43
C GLY A 89 -3.07 5.60 -1.14
N SER A 90 -2.41 4.45 -1.09
CA SER A 90 -1.50 4.04 -0.02
C SER A 90 -0.09 3.87 -0.59
N ALA A 91 0.91 3.98 0.28
CA ALA A 91 2.30 3.65 -0.05
C ALA A 91 2.46 2.18 -0.44
N TYR A 92 1.55 1.30 -0.01
CA TYR A 92 1.68 -0.15 -0.13
C TYR A 92 0.73 -0.77 -1.14
N GLY A 93 1.18 -1.81 -1.82
CA GLY A 93 0.39 -2.52 -2.83
C GLY A 93 0.95 -3.88 -3.22
N ALA A 94 0.20 -4.58 -4.07
CA ALA A 94 0.68 -5.69 -4.87
C ALA A 94 0.77 -5.27 -6.34
N PHE A 95 2.00 -5.20 -6.85
CA PHE A 95 2.28 -4.66 -8.18
C PHE A 95 2.65 -5.79 -9.13
N SER A 96 1.90 -5.94 -10.23
CA SER A 96 2.27 -6.92 -11.25
C SER A 96 3.61 -6.56 -11.88
N ARG A 97 4.34 -7.56 -12.36
CA ARG A 97 5.61 -7.33 -13.06
C ARG A 97 5.46 -6.40 -14.26
N ALA A 98 4.42 -6.59 -15.06
CA ALA A 98 4.15 -5.75 -16.22
C ALA A 98 3.91 -4.29 -15.81
N PHE A 99 3.24 -4.04 -14.67
CA PHE A 99 3.04 -2.69 -14.16
C PHE A 99 4.36 -2.03 -13.75
N ILE A 100 5.25 -2.76 -13.06
CA ILE A 100 6.57 -2.24 -12.68
C ILE A 100 7.44 -1.98 -13.91
N GLU A 101 7.40 -2.84 -14.91
CA GLU A 101 8.09 -2.62 -16.19
C GLU A 101 7.55 -1.34 -16.86
N PHE A 102 6.23 -1.15 -16.89
CA PHE A 102 5.60 0.09 -17.34
C PHE A 102 6.09 1.32 -16.56
N VAL A 103 6.16 1.25 -15.22
CA VAL A 103 6.67 2.36 -14.38
C VAL A 103 8.11 2.72 -14.75
N GLN A 104 8.94 1.72 -15.10
CA GLN A 104 10.34 1.92 -15.46
C GLN A 104 10.55 2.44 -16.89
N THR A 105 9.61 2.20 -17.81
CA THR A 105 9.79 2.52 -19.24
C THR A 105 8.90 3.66 -19.74
N SER A 106 7.72 3.86 -19.15
CA SER A 106 6.74 4.85 -19.58
C SER A 106 7.25 6.28 -19.36
N PRO A 107 7.25 7.15 -20.39
CA PRO A 107 7.58 8.57 -20.23
C PRO A 107 6.67 9.27 -19.21
N VAL A 108 5.35 9.07 -19.29
CA VAL A 108 4.39 9.66 -18.35
C VAL A 108 4.64 9.21 -16.91
N ALA A 109 5.02 7.95 -16.68
CA ALA A 109 5.31 7.48 -15.32
C ALA A 109 6.54 8.20 -14.73
N LYS A 110 7.59 8.39 -15.54
CA LYS A 110 8.80 9.10 -15.12
C LYS A 110 8.54 10.59 -14.89
N GLU A 111 7.83 11.22 -15.81
CA GLU A 111 7.45 12.63 -15.69
C GLU A 111 6.58 12.86 -14.45
N LEU A 112 5.63 11.95 -14.16
CA LEU A 112 4.79 12.05 -12.97
C LEU A 112 5.61 11.84 -11.68
N LEU A 113 6.62 10.96 -11.71
CA LEU A 113 7.53 10.75 -10.57
C LEU A 113 8.33 12.02 -10.28
N ASP A 114 8.90 12.64 -11.31
CA ASP A 114 9.64 13.89 -11.17
C ASP A 114 8.73 15.04 -10.74
N TRP A 115 7.52 15.14 -11.30
CA TRP A 115 6.51 16.10 -10.87
C TRP A 115 6.09 15.90 -9.40
N SER A 116 6.14 14.67 -8.88
CA SER A 116 5.76 14.34 -7.50
C SER A 116 6.87 14.61 -6.47
N ARG A 117 8.10 14.93 -6.89
CA ARG A 117 9.28 15.02 -6.01
C ARG A 117 9.13 16.03 -4.86
N ASP A 118 8.44 17.12 -5.12
CA ASP A 118 8.20 18.24 -4.22
C ASP A 118 6.71 18.34 -3.84
N THR A 119 6.01 17.21 -3.82
CA THR A 119 4.67 17.08 -3.24
C THR A 119 4.75 16.51 -1.82
N TYR A 120 3.65 16.57 -1.06
CA TYR A 120 3.58 15.96 0.26
C TYR A 120 3.10 14.51 0.20
N SER A 121 3.90 13.59 0.75
CA SER A 121 3.63 12.14 0.74
C SER A 121 3.34 11.60 -0.67
N PRO A 122 4.30 11.69 -1.62
CA PRO A 122 4.11 11.22 -2.99
C PRO A 122 3.78 9.74 -3.12
N ASP A 123 4.20 8.94 -2.14
CA ASP A 123 3.86 7.54 -1.96
C ASP A 123 2.35 7.30 -1.80
N GLU A 124 1.60 8.27 -1.27
CA GLU A 124 0.13 8.21 -1.10
C GLU A 124 -0.67 8.70 -2.31
N HIS A 125 -0.05 8.93 -3.48
CA HIS A 125 -0.79 9.19 -4.72
C HIS A 125 -0.14 8.68 -6.00
N TYR A 126 1.19 8.54 -6.06
CA TYR A 126 1.90 8.19 -7.29
C TYR A 126 1.43 6.84 -7.88
N TRP A 127 1.44 5.79 -7.05
CA TRP A 127 1.04 4.44 -7.46
C TRP A 127 -0.41 4.37 -7.90
N ALA A 128 -1.31 4.98 -7.12
CA ALA A 128 -2.73 5.02 -7.42
C ALA A 128 -2.99 5.81 -8.70
N THR A 129 -2.38 6.97 -8.87
CA THR A 129 -2.54 7.79 -10.07
C THR A 129 -2.21 6.98 -11.33
N LEU A 130 -1.09 6.25 -11.36
CA LEU A 130 -0.75 5.40 -12.50
C LEU A 130 -1.71 4.22 -12.67
N ASN A 131 -2.19 3.63 -11.58
CA ASN A 131 -3.04 2.44 -11.63
C ASN A 131 -4.49 2.71 -12.07
N TYR A 132 -5.01 3.91 -11.78
CA TYR A 132 -6.44 4.23 -11.90
C TYR A 132 -6.77 5.14 -13.10
N ASN A 133 -5.78 5.78 -13.72
CA ASN A 133 -5.98 6.55 -14.95
C ASN A 133 -6.03 5.62 -16.18
N THR A 134 -7.24 5.20 -16.57
CA THR A 134 -7.46 4.19 -17.62
C THR A 134 -6.87 4.53 -18.99
N HIS A 135 -6.77 5.81 -19.34
CA HIS A 135 -6.18 6.26 -20.61
C HIS A 135 -4.66 6.04 -20.71
N LEU A 136 -3.99 5.78 -19.57
CA LEU A 136 -2.57 5.42 -19.57
C LEU A 136 -2.34 3.97 -20.03
N HIS A 137 -3.39 3.16 -20.08
CA HIS A 137 -3.31 1.73 -20.39
C HIS A 137 -2.29 0.98 -19.51
N SER A 138 -2.13 1.41 -18.26
CA SER A 138 -1.23 0.80 -17.29
C SER A 138 -1.53 -0.70 -17.13
N PRO A 139 -0.53 -1.59 -17.25
CA PRO A 139 -0.74 -3.03 -17.12
C PRO A 139 -1.32 -3.40 -15.75
N GLY A 140 -2.36 -4.22 -15.73
CA GLY A 140 -3.04 -4.61 -14.50
C GLY A 140 -3.81 -3.48 -13.80
N GLY A 141 -3.94 -2.31 -14.44
CA GLY A 141 -4.64 -1.15 -13.91
C GLY A 141 -6.12 -1.40 -13.64
N TYR A 142 -6.67 -0.62 -12.71
CA TYR A 142 -8.09 -0.66 -12.38
C TYR A 142 -8.91 0.05 -13.47
N LYS A 143 -9.98 -0.60 -13.93
CA LYS A 143 -10.71 -0.20 -15.15
C LYS A 143 -12.00 0.57 -14.88
N ALA A 144 -12.61 0.40 -13.72
CA ALA A 144 -13.87 1.08 -13.42
C ALA A 144 -13.63 2.56 -13.08
N LYS A 145 -14.62 3.41 -13.36
CA LYS A 145 -14.61 4.85 -13.01
C LYS A 145 -15.22 5.14 -11.64
N SER A 146 -15.11 4.18 -10.72
CA SER A 146 -15.66 4.27 -9.36
C SER A 146 -14.64 3.81 -8.34
N ASP A 147 -14.67 4.43 -7.15
CA ASP A 147 -13.85 3.99 -6.02
C ASP A 147 -14.11 2.48 -5.75
N PRO A 148 -13.07 1.65 -5.69
CA PRO A 148 -13.18 0.26 -5.27
C PRO A 148 -13.78 0.14 -3.86
N THR A 149 -14.47 -0.96 -3.61
CA THR A 149 -15.06 -1.23 -2.30
C THR A 149 -14.06 -1.78 -1.29
N ASN A 150 -12.98 -2.43 -1.73
CA ASN A 150 -11.94 -3.01 -0.87
C ASN A 150 -10.61 -3.21 -1.61
N TRP A 151 -9.54 -3.32 -0.83
CA TRP A 151 -8.18 -3.72 -1.21
C TRP A 151 -7.67 -4.77 -0.23
N THR A 152 -6.74 -5.61 -0.65
CA THR A 152 -6.18 -6.68 0.19
C THR A 152 -4.71 -6.50 0.50
N ALA A 153 -4.06 -5.47 -0.05
CA ALA A 153 -2.63 -5.30 0.12
C ALA A 153 -2.26 -5.29 1.60
N ARG A 154 -2.75 -4.31 2.38
CA ARG A 154 -2.39 -4.06 3.80
C ARG A 154 -3.62 -3.82 4.64
N PHE A 155 -3.68 -4.47 5.79
CA PHE A 155 -4.59 -4.09 6.87
C PHE A 155 -3.90 -3.06 7.76
N VAL A 156 -4.55 -1.91 7.95
CA VAL A 156 -4.14 -0.88 8.90
C VAL A 156 -5.37 -0.52 9.72
N ASN A 157 -5.27 -0.60 11.05
CA ASN A 157 -6.37 -0.17 11.92
C ASN A 157 -6.19 1.31 12.28
N TRP A 158 -7.00 2.18 11.69
CA TRP A 158 -7.06 3.63 11.94
C TRP A 158 -8.06 3.99 13.04
N GLY A 159 -8.62 2.99 13.73
CA GLY A 159 -9.64 3.15 14.76
C GLY A 159 -11.00 2.57 14.38
N GLU A 160 -11.11 1.88 13.24
CA GLU A 160 -12.34 1.18 12.83
C GLU A 160 -12.61 -0.06 13.68
N GLN A 161 -11.58 -0.61 14.32
CA GLN A 161 -11.65 -1.74 15.24
C GLN A 161 -11.03 -1.35 16.58
N ASN A 162 -11.45 -2.03 17.65
CA ASN A 162 -10.78 -1.90 18.94
C ASN A 162 -9.29 -2.20 18.79
N CYS A 163 -8.46 -1.36 19.39
CA CYS A 163 -7.02 -1.56 19.46
C CYS A 163 -6.66 -1.92 20.90
N TYR A 164 -6.23 -3.16 21.12
CA TYR A 164 -5.84 -3.65 22.43
C TYR A 164 -4.33 -3.43 22.71
N GLY A 165 -3.56 -3.10 21.69
CA GLY A 165 -2.19 -2.60 21.82
C GLY A 165 -2.14 -1.09 22.13
N ARG A 166 -1.41 -0.32 21.31
CA ARG A 166 -1.20 1.13 21.53
C ARG A 166 -1.50 1.94 20.28
N ILE A 167 -2.24 3.03 20.41
CA ILE A 167 -2.48 3.95 19.30
C ILE A 167 -1.30 4.93 19.21
N ILE A 168 -0.57 4.92 18.09
CA ILE A 168 0.53 5.85 17.83
C ILE A 168 0.26 6.56 16.50
N ARG A 169 0.15 7.90 16.54
CA ARG A 169 -0.16 8.74 15.37
C ARG A 169 -1.45 8.31 14.65
N GLY A 170 -2.48 7.93 15.41
CA GLY A 170 -3.78 7.51 14.89
C GLY A 170 -3.82 6.10 14.30
N ILE A 171 -2.73 5.33 14.36
CA ILE A 171 -2.68 3.94 13.88
C ILE A 171 -2.45 3.01 15.07
N CYS A 172 -3.21 1.92 15.13
CA CYS A 172 -3.01 0.84 16.09
C CYS A 172 -1.64 0.16 15.89
N VAL A 173 -0.83 0.15 16.94
CA VAL A 173 0.26 -0.80 17.11
C VAL A 173 -0.33 -2.03 17.77
N PHE A 174 -0.41 -3.13 17.03
CA PHE A 174 -1.07 -4.34 17.49
C PHE A 174 -0.35 -4.96 18.69
N GLY A 175 -1.13 -5.35 19.69
CA GLY A 175 -0.71 -6.16 20.83
C GLY A 175 -1.26 -7.59 20.75
N MET A 176 -0.92 -8.41 21.73
CA MET A 176 -1.28 -9.84 21.76
C MET A 176 -2.80 -10.07 21.64
N PHE A 177 -3.60 -9.22 22.26
CA PHE A 177 -5.06 -9.33 22.24
C PHE A 177 -5.71 -8.90 20.91
N ASP A 178 -4.95 -8.27 20.00
CA ASP A 178 -5.42 -7.97 18.64
C ASP A 178 -5.29 -9.17 17.69
N LEU A 179 -4.45 -10.16 18.01
CA LEU A 179 -4.15 -11.30 17.14
C LEU A 179 -5.40 -12.05 16.65
N PRO A 180 -6.44 -12.34 17.47
CA PRO A 180 -7.62 -13.04 16.98
C PRO A 180 -8.36 -12.32 15.84
N ILE A 181 -8.34 -10.98 15.84
CA ILE A 181 -8.94 -10.19 14.76
C ILE A 181 -8.08 -10.28 13.50
N LEU A 182 -6.75 -10.21 13.67
CA LEU A 182 -5.79 -10.28 12.57
C LEU A 182 -5.83 -11.62 11.82
N LEU A 183 -6.07 -12.72 12.51
CA LEU A 183 -6.14 -14.06 11.91
C LEU A 183 -7.34 -14.26 10.97
N ASN A 184 -8.38 -13.44 11.12
CA ASN A 184 -9.59 -13.47 10.28
C ASN A 184 -9.57 -12.44 9.14
N ARG A 185 -8.48 -11.68 8.99
CA ARG A 185 -8.33 -10.67 7.93
C ARG A 185 -8.01 -11.32 6.58
N HIS A 186 -8.54 -10.76 5.50
CA HIS A 186 -8.22 -11.19 4.13
C HIS A 186 -7.00 -10.47 3.56
N GLU A 187 -6.48 -9.45 4.24
CA GLU A 187 -5.29 -8.75 3.78
C GLU A 187 -4.03 -9.63 3.83
N LEU A 188 -3.05 -9.28 3.00
CA LEU A 188 -1.80 -10.01 2.87
C LEU A 188 -0.87 -9.75 4.06
N PHE A 189 -0.82 -8.50 4.53
CA PHE A 189 0.02 -8.05 5.65
C PHE A 189 -0.79 -7.12 6.57
N ALA A 190 -0.34 -6.96 7.81
CA ALA A 190 -0.89 -6.02 8.77
C ALA A 190 0.17 -4.98 9.19
N ASN A 191 -0.24 -3.72 9.31
CA ASN A 191 0.53 -2.60 9.87
C ASN A 191 -0.19 -2.02 11.10
N LYS A 192 0.43 -1.85 12.27
CA LYS A 192 1.87 -1.98 12.58
C LYS A 192 2.15 -2.82 13.83
N PHE A 193 3.36 -3.37 13.87
CA PHE A 193 3.97 -4.04 15.01
C PHE A 193 5.23 -3.31 15.45
N HIS A 194 5.46 -3.26 16.76
CA HIS A 194 6.72 -2.77 17.33
C HIS A 194 7.13 -3.69 18.48
N LEU A 195 8.35 -4.23 18.42
CA LEU A 195 8.92 -5.06 19.48
C LEU A 195 8.94 -4.35 20.85
N ASN A 196 9.11 -3.02 20.84
CA ASN A 196 9.11 -2.21 22.07
C ASN A 196 7.70 -1.94 22.62
N ALA A 197 6.65 -2.19 21.84
CA ALA A 197 5.27 -2.02 22.29
C ALA A 197 4.71 -3.34 22.82
N ASP A 198 4.84 -4.42 22.06
CA ASP A 198 4.44 -5.77 22.45
C ASP A 198 5.25 -6.81 21.65
N PRO A 199 6.32 -7.39 22.21
CA PRO A 199 7.11 -8.40 21.53
C PRO A 199 6.39 -9.76 21.45
N ILE A 200 5.41 -10.02 22.33
CA ILE A 200 4.65 -11.28 22.34
C ILE A 200 3.72 -11.33 21.14
N ALA A 201 3.05 -10.22 20.81
CA ALA A 201 2.23 -10.12 19.60
C ALA A 201 3.03 -10.49 18.33
N TYR A 202 4.26 -9.97 18.24
CA TYR A 202 5.16 -10.25 17.13
C TYR A 202 5.54 -11.74 17.07
N GLN A 203 6.02 -12.30 18.19
CA GLN A 203 6.47 -13.70 18.26
C GLN A 203 5.33 -14.68 18.00
N CYS A 204 4.16 -14.46 18.58
CA CYS A 204 3.00 -15.33 18.38
C CYS A 204 2.54 -15.33 16.91
N LEU A 205 2.46 -14.16 16.25
CA LEU A 205 2.08 -14.12 14.85
C LEU A 205 3.12 -14.81 13.95
N GLU A 206 4.41 -14.62 14.22
CA GLU A 206 5.49 -15.31 13.51
C GLU A 206 5.37 -16.83 13.66
N GLU A 207 5.24 -17.33 14.89
CA GLU A 207 5.11 -18.77 15.15
C GLU A 207 3.85 -19.36 14.50
N LEU A 208 2.72 -18.64 14.55
CA LEU A 208 1.47 -19.04 13.90
C LEU A 208 1.64 -19.18 12.39
N ILE A 209 2.25 -18.18 11.72
CA ILE A 209 2.50 -18.22 10.28
C ILE A 209 3.49 -19.33 9.92
N LEU A 210 4.55 -19.51 10.73
CA LEU A 210 5.54 -20.56 10.53
C LEU A 210 4.91 -21.96 10.66
N ASN A 211 4.14 -22.20 11.70
CA ASN A 211 3.47 -23.48 11.91
C ASN A 211 2.41 -23.75 10.83
N LYS A 212 1.65 -22.73 10.43
CA LYS A 212 0.71 -22.83 9.30
C LYS A 212 1.41 -23.15 7.99
N SER A 213 2.62 -22.63 7.76
CA SER A 213 3.39 -22.90 6.53
C SER A 213 3.87 -24.34 6.38
N LYS A 214 3.94 -25.09 7.48
CA LYS A 214 4.27 -26.53 7.49
C LYS A 214 3.08 -27.42 7.14
N LEU A 215 1.87 -26.84 7.09
CA LEU A 215 0.63 -27.54 6.76
C LEU A 215 0.26 -27.22 5.31
N ASP A 216 0.01 -28.22 4.48
CA ASP A 216 -0.49 -28.00 3.10
C ASP A 216 -2.00 -27.74 3.11
N LEU A 217 -2.38 -26.58 3.67
CA LEU A 217 -3.79 -26.20 3.79
C LEU A 217 -4.32 -25.56 2.50
N PRO A 218 -5.59 -25.83 2.12
CA PRO A 218 -6.24 -25.10 1.06
C PRO A 218 -6.44 -23.62 1.44
N LEU A 219 -6.56 -22.75 0.43
CA LEU A 219 -6.93 -21.35 0.64
C LEU A 219 -8.45 -21.28 0.86
N ASN A 220 -8.87 -21.27 2.12
CA ASN A 220 -10.30 -21.32 2.50
C ASN A 220 -11.10 -20.13 1.93
N ASP A 221 -10.51 -18.94 1.85
CA ASP A 221 -11.20 -17.71 1.42
C ASP A 221 -10.99 -17.40 -0.07
N ALA A 222 -10.68 -18.40 -0.91
CA ALA A 222 -10.39 -18.18 -2.33
C ALA A 222 -11.54 -17.44 -3.07
N ILE A 223 -12.79 -17.61 -2.63
CA ILE A 223 -13.95 -16.91 -3.20
C ILE A 223 -13.84 -15.39 -3.00
N TYR A 224 -13.43 -14.94 -1.82
CA TYR A 224 -13.26 -13.51 -1.52
C TYR A 224 -12.28 -12.86 -2.52
N TYR A 225 -11.11 -13.46 -2.71
CA TYR A 225 -10.10 -12.91 -3.63
C TYR A 225 -10.54 -12.95 -5.10
N ARG A 226 -11.43 -13.87 -5.51
CA ARG A 226 -11.98 -13.91 -6.88
C ARG A 226 -13.01 -12.82 -7.14
N GLN A 227 -13.57 -12.23 -6.08
CA GLN A 227 -14.57 -11.16 -6.14
C GLN A 227 -13.96 -9.77 -5.95
N MET A 228 -12.63 -9.65 -5.95
CA MET A 228 -11.97 -8.35 -5.81
C MET A 228 -12.41 -7.39 -6.92
N PRO A 229 -12.67 -6.10 -6.60
CA PRO A 229 -13.20 -5.13 -7.58
C PRO A 229 -12.34 -5.00 -8.84
N PHE A 230 -11.01 -5.08 -8.72
CA PHE A 230 -10.09 -4.99 -9.86
C PHE A 230 -10.13 -6.20 -10.81
N LEU A 231 -10.80 -7.29 -10.43
CA LEU A 231 -10.99 -8.47 -11.29
C LEU A 231 -12.34 -8.47 -12.01
N LEU A 232 -13.27 -7.61 -11.59
CA LEU A 232 -14.60 -7.55 -12.17
C LEU A 232 -14.55 -6.82 -13.52
N PRO A 233 -15.32 -7.27 -14.53
CA PRO A 233 -15.45 -6.53 -15.78
C PRO A 233 -16.03 -5.14 -15.50
N SER A 234 -15.41 -4.13 -16.12
CA SER A 234 -15.83 -2.72 -16.11
C SER A 234 -16.95 -2.46 -17.09
#